data_AF-A0A938C8Z0-F1
#
_entry.id   AF-A0A938C8Z0-F1
#
_cell.length_a   1.000
_cell.length_b   1.000
_cell.length_c   1.000
_cell.angle_alpha   90.00
_cell.angle_beta   90.00
_cell.angle_gamma   90.00
#
_symmetry.space_group_name_H-M   'P 1'
#
loop_
_entity.id
_entity.type
_entity.pdbx_description
1 polymer ?
#
loop_
_entity_poly.entity_id
_entity_poly.type
_entity_poly.pdbx_seq_one_letter_code
_entity_poly.pdbx_strand_id
1 'polypeptide(L)'
;MSSLAVKLLGSWNRIAHGHVALSAGCSCGVGVSNLRVQDFEQDILDFLRTRHALAQGPGSIAELLANLARSDDLAALPLLTDLARSLESFEAQHSGR
;
A
#
# COMPACT_ATOMS: atom_id res chain seq x y z
N MET A 1 14.17 -2.14 15.37
CA MET A 1 13.76 -2.16 13.95
C MET A 1 12.40 -2.81 13.88
N SER A 2 11.38 -2.08 13.41
CA SER A 2 10.00 -2.54 13.57
C SER A 2 9.72 -3.66 12.56
N SER A 3 9.64 -4.90 13.04
CA SER A 3 9.51 -6.09 12.19
C SER A 3 8.22 -6.11 11.36
N LEU A 4 7.17 -5.41 11.82
CA LEU A 4 5.92 -5.25 11.08
C LEU A 4 6.07 -4.32 9.87
N ALA A 5 6.75 -3.18 10.04
CA ALA A 5 6.98 -2.24 8.95
C ALA A 5 7.78 -2.89 7.80
N VAL A 6 8.79 -3.70 8.13
CA VAL A 6 9.58 -4.44 7.13
C VAL A 6 8.74 -5.50 6.41
N LYS A 7 7.89 -6.23 7.14
CA LYS A 7 6.98 -7.22 6.53
C LYS A 7 6.00 -6.56 5.57
N LEU A 8 5.36 -5.47 6.01
CA LEU A 8 4.41 -4.71 5.18
C LEU A 8 5.10 -4.10 3.97
N LEU A 9 6.33 -3.62 4.10
CA LEU A 9 7.12 -3.11 2.98
C LEU A 9 7.33 -4.19 1.91
N GLY A 10 7.69 -5.40 2.34
CA GLY A 10 7.86 -6.54 1.43
C GLY A 10 6.55 -6.92 0.71
N SER A 11 5.42 -6.91 1.42
CA SER A 11 4.11 -7.16 0.80
C SER A 11 3.68 -6.06 -0.17
N TRP A 12 3.80 -4.79 0.24
CA TRP A 12 3.51 -3.66 -0.63
C TRP A 12 4.36 -3.68 -1.90
N ASN A 13 5.66 -3.94 -1.77
CA ASN A 13 6.56 -4.01 -2.92
C ASN A 13 6.14 -5.10 -3.93
N ARG A 14 5.64 -6.24 -3.45
CA ARG A 14 5.07 -7.28 -4.32
C ARG A 14 3.80 -6.82 -5.04
N ILE A 15 2.89 -6.14 -4.35
CA ILE A 15 1.64 -5.62 -4.93
C ILE A 15 1.95 -4.53 -5.97
N ALA A 16 2.79 -3.56 -5.60
CA ALA A 16 3.20 -2.46 -6.46
C ALA A 16 3.98 -2.93 -7.71
N HIS A 17 4.86 -3.92 -7.57
CA HIS A 17 5.63 -4.46 -8.70
C HIS A 17 4.87 -5.52 -9.50
N GLY A 18 3.91 -6.22 -8.91
CA GLY A 18 3.14 -7.29 -9.56
C GLY A 18 2.31 -6.83 -10.76
N HIS A 19 2.00 -5.55 -10.87
CA HIS A 19 1.18 -4.98 -11.95
C HIS A 19 1.95 -4.32 -13.10
N VAL A 20 3.27 -4.12 -12.99
CA VAL A 20 4.08 -3.57 -14.11
C VAL A 20 4.19 -4.60 -15.26
N ALA A 21 3.89 -5.88 -15.01
CA ALA A 21 3.93 -6.93 -16.03
C ALA A 21 2.63 -7.08 -16.87
N LEU A 22 1.57 -6.30 -16.61
CA LEU A 22 0.25 -6.44 -17.26
C LEU A 22 -0.18 -5.25 -18.12
N SER A 23 0.70 -4.28 -18.38
CA SER A 23 0.47 -3.21 -19.35
C SER A 23 1.06 -3.49 -20.74
N ALA A 24 1.62 -4.67 -20.97
CA ALA A 24 2.02 -5.15 -22.29
C ALA A 24 0.92 -6.05 -22.90
N GLY A 25 -0.14 -5.42 -23.40
CA GLY A 25 -0.91 -5.89 -24.55
C GLY A 25 -1.76 -7.17 -24.41
N CYS A 26 -3.07 -6.99 -24.24
CA CYS A 26 -4.08 -7.74 -24.99
C CYS A 26 -5.33 -6.88 -25.18
N SER A 27 -5.54 -6.44 -26.42
CA SER A 27 -6.55 -5.48 -26.88
C SER A 27 -7.96 -6.09 -27.03
N CYS A 28 -8.38 -6.97 -26.13
CA CYS A 28 -9.69 -7.63 -26.24
C CYS A 28 -10.38 -7.76 -24.89
N GLY A 29 -11.40 -6.94 -24.64
CA GLY A 29 -12.47 -7.29 -23.70
C GLY A 29 -12.67 -6.32 -22.54
N VAL A 30 -13.64 -5.42 -22.73
CA VAL A 30 -14.67 -5.04 -21.76
C VAL A 30 -14.20 -4.66 -20.34
N GLY A 31 -14.11 -3.34 -20.13
CA GLY A 31 -14.56 -2.63 -18.93
C GLY A 31 -14.46 -3.35 -17.59
N VAL A 32 -13.30 -3.24 -16.95
CA VAL A 32 -13.18 -3.37 -15.50
C VAL A 32 -12.22 -2.29 -15.03
N SER A 33 -12.68 -1.49 -14.07
CA SER A 33 -12.05 -0.29 -13.53
C SER A 33 -10.54 -0.44 -13.42
N ASN A 34 -9.81 0.22 -14.31
CA ASN A 34 -8.35 0.30 -14.31
C ASN A 34 -7.90 1.27 -13.20
N LEU A 35 -8.41 1.10 -11.97
CA LEU A 35 -7.87 1.71 -10.76
C LEU A 35 -6.42 1.25 -10.70
N ARG A 36 -5.50 2.16 -11.04
CA ARG A 36 -4.08 1.84 -11.02
C ARG A 36 -3.70 1.70 -9.55
N VAL A 37 -2.78 0.79 -9.25
CA VAL A 37 -2.19 0.67 -7.89
C VAL A 37 -1.72 2.04 -7.36
N GLN A 38 -1.34 2.95 -8.27
CA GLN A 38 -0.99 4.34 -7.99
C GLN A 38 -2.16 5.15 -7.41
N ASP A 39 -3.36 5.06 -7.99
CA ASP A 39 -4.54 5.77 -7.47
C ASP A 39 -4.92 5.22 -6.08
N PHE A 40 -4.90 3.89 -5.94
CA PHE A 40 -5.16 3.23 -4.66
C PHE A 40 -4.11 3.56 -3.58
N GLU A 41 -2.83 3.67 -3.96
CA GLU A 41 -1.77 4.12 -3.06
C GLU A 41 -2.07 5.52 -2.51
N GLN A 42 -2.49 6.44 -3.39
CA GLN A 42 -2.83 7.80 -2.97
C GLN A 42 -4.06 7.82 -2.05
N ASP A 43 -5.09 7.02 -2.34
CA ASP A 43 -6.28 6.91 -1.48
C ASP A 43 -5.92 6.37 -0.08
N ILE A 44 -5.08 5.34 0.03
CA ILE A 44 -4.61 4.85 1.33
C ILE A 44 -3.78 5.92 2.04
N LEU A 45 -2.86 6.59 1.33
CA LEU A 45 -2.03 7.62 1.93
C LEU A 45 -2.87 8.77 2.47
N ASP A 46 -3.88 9.23 1.72
CA ASP A 46 -4.81 10.26 2.17
C ASP A 46 -5.61 9.83 3.41
N PHE A 47 -6.13 8.60 3.39
CA PHE A 47 -6.81 8.01 4.55
C PHE A 47 -5.89 7.95 5.79
N LEU A 48 -4.66 7.47 5.62
CA LEU A 48 -3.69 7.38 6.72
C LEU A 48 -3.28 8.76 7.22
N ARG A 49 -3.08 9.73 6.32
CA ARG A 49 -2.75 11.12 6.65
C ARG A 49 -3.84 11.80 7.46
N THR A 50 -5.10 11.49 7.18
CA THR A 50 -6.26 12.02 7.91
C THR A 50 -6.32 11.48 9.35
N ARG A 51 -5.82 10.27 9.61
CA ARG A 51 -5.85 9.63 10.94
C ARG A 51 -4.56 9.70 11.73
N HIS A 52 -3.42 9.74 11.06
CA HIS A 52 -2.10 9.55 11.65
C HIS A 52 -1.15 10.66 11.21
N ALA A 53 -0.69 11.48 12.15
CA ALA A 53 0.30 12.52 11.87
C ALA A 53 1.63 11.94 11.37
N LEU A 54 1.96 10.70 11.74
CA LEU A 54 3.15 9.98 11.29
C LEU A 54 3.14 9.64 9.78
N ALA A 55 1.97 9.68 9.14
CA ALA A 55 1.82 9.50 7.70
C ALA A 55 2.01 10.83 6.90
N GLN A 56 2.18 11.95 7.60
CA GLN A 56 2.46 13.25 6.98
C GLN A 56 3.93 13.33 6.57
N GLY A 57 4.20 13.70 5.32
CA GLY A 57 5.56 13.82 4.78
C GLY A 57 5.90 12.87 3.62
N PRO A 58 5.90 11.54 3.82
CA PRO A 58 6.31 10.60 2.77
C PRO A 58 5.35 10.61 1.58
N GLY A 59 5.90 10.54 0.36
CA GLY A 59 5.15 10.64 -0.90
C GLY A 59 4.55 9.31 -1.39
N SER A 60 4.98 8.19 -0.81
CA SER A 60 4.55 6.83 -1.16
C SER A 60 4.43 5.95 0.10
N ILE A 61 3.69 4.85 0.01
CA ILE A 61 3.59 3.86 1.10
C ILE A 61 4.95 3.20 1.33
N ALA A 62 5.71 2.97 0.26
CA ALA A 62 7.06 2.41 0.36
C ALA A 62 8.01 3.31 1.17
N GLU A 63 7.98 4.61 0.92
CA GLU A 63 8.78 5.59 1.67
C GLU A 63 8.34 5.69 3.13
N LEU A 64 7.03 5.72 3.39
CA LEU A 64 6.47 5.71 4.75
C LEU A 64 6.96 4.49 5.53
N LEU A 65 6.80 3.30 4.98
CA LEU A 65 7.21 2.05 5.63
C LEU A 65 8.72 1.96 5.83
N ALA A 66 9.52 2.45 4.88
CA ALA A 66 10.98 2.50 5.02
C ALA A 66 11.42 3.43 6.16
N ASN A 67 10.77 4.58 6.30
CA ASN A 67 11.02 5.51 7.41
C ASN A 67 10.61 4.88 8.75
N LEU A 68 9.42 4.28 8.84
CA LEU A 68 8.95 3.61 10.06
C LEU A 68 9.82 2.41 10.46
N ALA A 69 10.32 1.64 9.48
CA ALA A 69 11.21 0.51 9.73
C ALA A 69 12.53 0.96 10.39
N ARG A 70 13.01 2.16 10.05
CA ARG A 70 14.21 2.77 10.62
C ARG A 70 13.96 3.38 12.00
N SER A 71 12.82 4.03 12.19
CA SER A 71 12.52 4.76 13.43
C SER A 71 12.14 3.88 14.62
N ASP A 72 11.73 2.62 14.38
CA ASP A 72 11.35 1.65 15.43
C ASP A 72 10.31 2.17 16.44
N ASP A 73 9.42 3.04 15.98
CA ASP A 73 8.48 3.74 16.84
C ASP A 73 7.24 2.87 17.14
N LEU A 74 7.01 2.56 18.42
CA LEU A 74 5.80 1.84 18.85
C LEU A 74 4.53 2.68 18.66
N ALA A 75 4.64 4.02 18.61
CA ALA A 75 3.52 4.89 18.27
C ALA A 75 3.06 4.70 16.80
N ALA A 76 3.87 4.07 15.96
CA ALA A 76 3.49 3.72 14.59
C ALA A 76 2.63 2.45 14.49
N LEU A 77 2.49 1.65 15.57
CA LEU A 77 1.67 0.43 15.57
C LEU A 77 0.21 0.63 15.09
N PRO A 78 -0.55 1.64 15.55
CA PRO A 78 -1.90 1.87 15.05
C PRO A 78 -1.92 2.21 13.56
N LEU A 79 -0.95 3.00 13.07
CA LEU A 79 -0.80 3.29 11.64
C LEU A 79 -0.52 2.01 10.84
N LEU A 80 0.44 1.19 11.30
CA LEU A 80 0.80 -0.07 10.64
C LEU A 80 -0.39 -1.05 10.62
N THR A 81 -1.22 -1.04 11.66
CA THR A 81 -2.43 -1.88 11.75
C THR A 81 -3.51 -1.41 10.79
N ASP A 82 -3.78 -0.10 10.70
CA ASP A 82 -4.72 0.46 9.72
C ASP A 82 -4.25 0.19 8.29
N LEU A 83 -2.95 0.37 8.01
CA LEU A 83 -2.37 0.08 6.69
C LEU A 83 -2.50 -1.41 6.33
N ALA A 84 -2.20 -2.33 7.27
CA ALA A 84 -2.37 -3.76 7.04
C ALA A 84 -3.82 -4.11 6.66
N ARG A 85 -4.80 -3.55 7.38
CA ARG A 85 -6.23 -3.73 7.07
C ARG A 85 -6.61 -3.22 5.68
N SER A 86 -6.08 -2.05 5.28
CA SER A 86 -6.33 -1.52 3.93
C SER A 86 -5.75 -2.40 2.83
N LEU A 87 -4.55 -2.96 3.04
CA LEU A 87 -3.94 -3.91 2.10
C LEU A 87 -4.73 -5.22 2.00
N GLU A 88 -5.17 -5.78 3.13
CA GLU A 88 -6.02 -6.99 3.13
C GLU A 88 -7.36 -6.73 2.41
N SER A 89 -7.97 -5.55 2.62
CA SER A 89 -9.19 -5.16 1.92
C SER A 89 -8.98 -5.01 0.41
N PHE A 90 -7.82 -4.51 -0.01
CA PHE A 90 -7.44 -4.45 -1.42
C PHE A 90 -7.28 -5.84 -2.01
N GLU A 91 -6.48 -6.69 -1.37
CA GLU A 91 -6.26 -8.06 -1.81
C GLU A 91 -7.59 -8.82 -1.90
N ALA A 92 -8.50 -8.68 -0.94
CA ALA A 92 -9.83 -9.29 -1.00
C ALA A 92 -10.70 -8.82 -2.18
N GLN A 93 -10.62 -7.53 -2.53
CA GLN A 93 -11.34 -6.98 -3.69
C GLN A 93 -10.75 -7.46 -5.03
N HIS A 94 -9.45 -7.78 -5.06
CA HIS A 94 -8.73 -8.18 -6.27
C HIS A 94 -8.47 -9.70 -6.38
N SER A 95 -8.59 -10.45 -5.29
CA SER A 95 -8.48 -11.92 -5.25
C SER A 95 -9.79 -12.61 -5.64
N GLY A 96 -10.82 -11.86 -6.04
CA GLY A 96 -12.11 -12.37 -6.47
C GLY A 96 -12.02 -13.12 -7.80
N ARG A 97 -11.56 -14.37 -7.76
CA ARG A 97 -11.72 -15.37 -8.83
C ARG A 97 -11.87 -16.77 -8.26
#